data_AF-A0A3N2RI64-F1
#
_entry.id   AF-A0A3N2RI64-F1
#
_cell.length_a   1.000
_cell.length_b   1.000
_cell.length_c   1.000
_cell.angle_alpha   90.00
_cell.angle_beta   90.00
_cell.angle_gamma   90.00
#
_symmetry.space_group_name_H-M   'P 1'
#
loop_
_entity.id
_entity.type
_entity.pdbx_description
1 polymer ?
#
loop_
_entity_poly.entity_id
_entity_poly.type
_entity_poly.pdbx_seq_one_letter_code
_entity_poly.pdbx_strand_id
1 'polypeptide(L)'
;MDREQAERTSLLLASMNATLNRHLLQLQPQLPHDEFRALCEDIGRVMGELLGVTAPLYRQFPQLKPEELGGPYRMEFVEVPEAMFARKAVPPSAEFD
;
A
#
# COMPACT_ATOMS: atom_id res chain seq x y z
N MET A 1 -11.10 12.99 -16.01
CA MET A 1 -10.72 11.57 -15.89
C MET A 1 -11.82 10.74 -16.53
N ASP A 2 -11.48 9.84 -17.45
CA ASP A 2 -12.41 8.84 -17.97
C ASP A 2 -12.43 7.59 -17.07
N ARG A 3 -13.29 6.61 -17.41
CA ARG A 3 -13.42 5.37 -16.62
C ARG A 3 -12.12 4.58 -16.56
N GLU A 4 -11.38 4.49 -17.67
CA GLU A 4 -10.14 3.69 -17.75
C GLU A 4 -9.06 4.30 -16.87
N GLN A 5 -8.91 5.63 -16.89
CA GLN A 5 -8.02 6.36 -16.01
C GLN A 5 -8.43 6.18 -14.54
N ALA A 6 -9.73 6.25 -14.23
CA ALA A 6 -10.23 6.04 -12.87
C ALA A 6 -9.96 4.62 -12.36
N GLU A 7 -10.11 3.61 -13.22
CA GLU A 7 -9.80 2.22 -12.90
C GLU A 7 -8.31 2.05 -12.62
N ARG A 8 -7.43 2.59 -13.47
CA ARG A 8 -5.98 2.59 -13.24
C ARG A 8 -5.58 3.30 -11.95
N THR A 9 -6.18 4.46 -11.67
CA THR A 9 -5.93 5.18 -10.41
C THR A 9 -6.41 4.38 -9.20
N SER A 10 -7.58 3.75 -9.27
CA SER A 10 -8.10 2.89 -8.19
C SER A 10 -7.15 1.70 -7.93
N LEU A 11 -6.72 1.01 -8.99
CA LEU A 11 -5.78 -0.12 -8.88
C LEU A 11 -4.42 0.31 -8.34
N LEU A 12 -3.90 1.47 -8.75
CA LEU A 12 -2.66 2.03 -8.23
C LEU A 12 -2.75 2.28 -6.72
N LEU A 13 -3.80 2.96 -6.26
CA LEU A 13 -3.99 3.29 -4.84
C LEU A 13 -4.21 2.03 -4.00
N ALA A 14 -4.97 1.06 -4.50
CA ALA A 14 -5.14 -0.24 -3.86
C ALA A 14 -3.81 -1.00 -3.75
N SER A 15 -3.00 -0.99 -4.81
CA SER A 15 -1.67 -1.62 -4.83
C SER A 15 -0.70 -0.95 -3.85
N MET A 16 -0.73 0.38 -3.75
CA MET A 16 0.07 1.12 -2.76
C MET A 16 -0.31 0.73 -1.33
N ASN A 17 -1.61 0.69 -1.00
CA ASN A 17 -2.10 0.24 0.30
C ASN A 17 -1.68 -1.20 0.62
N ALA A 18 -1.82 -2.12 -0.34
CA ALA A 18 -1.41 -3.51 -0.18
C ALA A 18 0.11 -3.64 0.04
N THR A 19 0.91 -2.84 -0.69
CA THR A 19 2.37 -2.80 -0.56
C THR A 19 2.80 -2.33 0.82
N LEU A 20 2.21 -1.23 1.32
CA LEU A 20 2.49 -0.69 2.64
C LEU A 20 2.13 -1.68 3.75
N ASN A 21 0.95 -2.31 3.65
CA ASN A 21 0.51 -3.30 4.63
C ASN A 21 1.42 -4.55 4.62
N ARG A 22 1.82 -5.04 3.44
CA ARG A 22 2.77 -6.15 3.32
C ARG A 22 4.12 -5.80 3.95
N HIS A 23 4.61 -4.57 3.72
CA HIS A 23 5.85 -4.11 4.32
C HIS A 23 5.78 -4.07 5.85
N LEU A 24 4.68 -3.56 6.42
CA LEU A 24 4.44 -3.59 7.86
C LEU A 24 4.51 -5.02 8.42
N LEU A 25 3.82 -5.97 7.78
CA LEU A 25 3.84 -7.38 8.22
C LEU A 25 5.26 -7.99 8.22
N GLN A 26 6.11 -7.60 7.27
CA GLN A 26 7.50 -8.05 7.23
C GLN A 26 8.36 -7.41 8.33
N LEU A 27 8.07 -6.17 8.72
CA LEU A 27 8.79 -5.47 9.78
C LEU A 27 8.33 -5.88 11.18
N GLN A 28 7.09 -6.33 11.35
CA GLN A 28 6.52 -6.75 12.63
C GLN A 28 7.43 -7.70 13.44
N PRO A 29 8.00 -8.79 12.89
CA PRO A 29 8.89 -9.67 13.65
C PRO A 29 10.30 -9.08 13.91
N GLN A 30 10.65 -7.95 13.27
CA GLN A 30 11.98 -7.34 13.33
C GLN A 30 12.08 -6.16 14.29
N LEU A 31 10.95 -5.64 14.77
CA LEU A 31 10.88 -4.42 15.57
C LEU A 31 10.33 -4.71 16.98
N PRO A 32 10.78 -3.95 18.00
CA PRO A 32 10.09 -3.89 19.27
C PRO A 32 8.62 -3.48 19.09
N HIS A 33 7.74 -4.00 19.95
CA HIS A 33 6.30 -3.78 19.85
C HIS A 33 5.92 -2.28 19.78
N ASP A 34 6.55 -1.44 20.60
CA ASP A 34 6.21 -0.02 20.68
C ASP A 34 6.69 0.76 19.44
N GLU A 35 7.85 0.39 18.89
CA GLU A 35 8.36 0.94 17.63
C GLU A 35 7.49 0.51 16.45
N PHE A 36 7.08 -0.77 16.41
CA PHE A 36 6.17 -1.27 15.38
C PHE A 36 4.82 -0.56 15.45
N ARG A 37 4.28 -0.35 16.65
CA ARG A 37 3.03 0.37 16.84
C ARG A 37 3.10 1.81 16.34
N ALA A 38 4.17 2.54 16.68
CA ALA A 38 4.38 3.90 16.19
C ALA A 38 4.44 3.93 14.65
N LEU A 39 5.15 2.97 14.05
CA LEU A 39 5.22 2.85 12.58
C LEU A 39 3.85 2.55 11.94
N CYS A 40 3.02 1.70 12.57
CA CYS A 40 1.65 1.46 12.13
C CYS A 40 0.81 2.74 12.16
N GLU A 41 0.99 3.61 13.16
CA GLU A 41 0.28 4.88 13.25
C GLU A 41 0.71 5.89 12.18
N ASP A 42 2.01 5.92 11.83
CA ASP A 42 2.53 6.75 10.74
C ASP A 42 2.05 6.25 9.37
N ILE A 43 2.20 4.96 9.08
CA ILE A 43 1.76 4.37 7.81
C ILE A 43 0.24 4.41 7.68
N GLY A 44 -0.50 4.20 8.78
CA GLY A 44 -1.96 4.32 8.81
C GLY A 44 -2.44 5.72 8.42
N ARG A 45 -1.72 6.78 8.82
CA ARG A 45 -2.00 8.15 8.37
C ARG A 45 -1.81 8.30 6.86
N VAL A 46 -0.71 7.79 6.31
CA VAL A 46 -0.46 7.81 4.85
C VAL A 46 -1.56 7.07 4.09
N MET A 47 -1.94 5.87 4.54
CA MET A 47 -3.02 5.09 3.95
C MET A 47 -4.38 5.82 4.04
N GLY A 48 -4.62 6.54 5.14
CA GLY A 48 -5.79 7.39 5.33
C GLY A 48 -5.88 8.52 4.29
N GLU A 49 -4.77 9.19 3.98
CA GLU A 49 -4.74 10.22 2.93
C GLU A 49 -5.08 9.66 1.55
N LEU A 50 -4.68 8.42 1.24
CA LEU A 50 -5.06 7.75 -0.01
C LEU A 50 -6.58 7.56 -0.13
N LEU A 51 -7.30 7.40 0.99
CA LEU A 51 -8.77 7.34 1.00
C LEU A 51 -9.42 8.67 0.57
N GLY A 52 -8.74 9.79 0.83
CA GLY A 52 -9.14 11.11 0.36
C GLY A 52 -9.19 11.20 -1.18
N VAL A 53 -8.41 10.37 -1.87
CA VAL A 53 -8.39 10.27 -3.33
C VAL A 53 -9.39 9.21 -3.84
N THR A 54 -9.49 8.06 -3.18
CA THR A 54 -10.39 6.98 -3.64
C THR A 54 -11.86 7.29 -3.43
N ALA A 55 -12.23 7.99 -2.34
CA ALA A 55 -13.63 8.26 -2.04
C ALA A 55 -14.33 9.14 -3.10
N PRO A 56 -13.75 10.27 -3.57
CA PRO A 56 -14.30 11.02 -4.71
C PRO A 56 -14.36 10.20 -5.99
N LEU A 57 -13.34 9.37 -6.24
CA LEU A 57 -13.28 8.51 -7.42
C LEU A 57 -14.45 7.53 -7.47
N TYR A 58 -14.77 6.86 -6.35
CA TYR A 58 -15.92 5.95 -6.27
C TYR A 58 -17.27 6.67 -6.30
N ARG A 59 -17.35 7.94 -5.89
CA ARG A 59 -18.59 8.72 -6.11
C ARG A 59 -18.82 9.00 -7.59
N GLN A 60 -17.75 9.29 -8.34
CA GLN A 60 -17.83 9.56 -9.77
C GLN A 60 -17.99 8.28 -10.60
N PHE A 61 -17.38 7.17 -10.17
CA PHE A 61 -17.39 5.87 -10.84
C PHE A 61 -17.78 4.75 -9.84
N PRO A 62 -19.05 4.67 -9.43
CA PRO A 62 -19.49 3.73 -8.39
C PRO A 62 -19.30 2.26 -8.76
N GLN A 63 -19.28 1.94 -10.06
CA GLN A 63 -18.99 0.61 -10.59
C GLN A 63 -17.54 0.15 -10.37
N LEU A 64 -16.64 1.06 -9.98
CA LEU A 64 -15.25 0.75 -9.64
C LEU A 64 -15.03 0.55 -8.13
N LYS A 65 -16.08 0.71 -7.32
CA LYS A 65 -15.99 0.52 -5.87
C LYS A 65 -15.72 -0.96 -5.56
N PRO A 66 -14.65 -1.30 -4.82
CA PRO A 66 -14.30 -2.68 -4.50
C PRO A 66 -15.36 -3.42 -3.68
N GLU A 67 -15.45 -4.73 -3.86
CA GLU A 67 -16.31 -5.64 -3.08
C GLU A 67 -16.05 -5.54 -1.57
N GLU A 68 -14.79 -5.39 -1.17
CA GLU A 68 -14.35 -5.26 0.23
C GLU A 68 -14.89 -3.98 0.89
N LEU A 69 -15.24 -2.98 0.09
CA LEU A 69 -15.87 -1.74 0.54
C LEU A 69 -17.39 -1.75 0.33
N GLY A 70 -17.98 -2.89 -0.08
CA GLY A 70 -19.40 -3.05 -0.39
C GLY A 70 -19.78 -2.46 -1.76
N GLY A 71 -18.90 -2.58 -2.75
CA GLY A 71 -19.16 -2.23 -4.14
C GLY A 71 -19.20 -3.45 -5.07
N PRO A 72 -19.40 -3.23 -6.39
CA PRO A 72 -19.54 -4.33 -7.35
C PRO A 72 -18.23 -4.74 -8.05
N TYR A 73 -17.12 -4.04 -7.79
CA TYR A 73 -15.87 -4.25 -8.51
C TYR A 73 -15.00 -5.29 -7.81
N ARG A 74 -14.70 -6.38 -8.50
CA ARG A 74 -13.72 -7.36 -8.04
C ARG A 74 -12.32 -6.89 -8.43
N MET A 75 -11.50 -6.55 -7.44
CA MET A 75 -10.11 -6.14 -7.70
C MET A 75 -9.25 -7.36 -8.01
N GLU A 76 -8.51 -7.31 -9.12
CA GLU A 76 -7.41 -8.22 -9.40
C GLU A 76 -6.11 -7.54 -8.92
N PHE A 77 -5.64 -7.96 -7.74
CA PHE A 77 -4.38 -7.45 -7.21
C PHE A 77 -3.21 -7.98 -8.03
N VAL A 78 -2.33 -7.08 -8.47
CA VAL A 78 -1.01 -7.48 -8.98
C VAL A 78 -0.13 -7.77 -7.75
N GLU A 79 0.37 -9.00 -7.66
CA GLU A 79 1.31 -9.35 -6.59
C GLU A 79 2.57 -8.48 -6.69
N VAL A 80 2.92 -7.82 -5.60
CA VAL A 80 4.22 -7.13 -5.50
C VAL A 80 5.31 -8.19 -5.39
N PRO A 81 6.32 -8.21 -6.29
CA PRO A 81 7.38 -9.20 -6.25
C PRO A 81 8.12 -9.16 -4.90
N GLU A 82 8.34 -10.32 -4.27
CA GLU A 82 9.06 -10.40 -3.00
C GLU A 82 10.46 -9.77 -3.07
N ALA A 83 11.08 -9.79 -4.24
CA ALA A 83 12.39 -9.17 -4.51
C ALA A 83 12.44 -7.66 -4.19
N MET A 84 11.31 -6.95 -4.19
CA MET A 84 11.23 -5.53 -3.79
C MET A 84 11.54 -5.31 -2.30
N PHE A 85 11.35 -6.34 -1.48
CA PHE A 85 11.56 -6.29 -0.04
C PHE A 85 12.81 -7.04 0.42
N ALA A 86 13.49 -7.73 -0.50
CA ALA A 86 14.76 -8.38 -0.21
C ALA A 86 15.80 -7.31 0.13
N ARG A 87 16.38 -7.40 1.34
CA ARG A 87 17.58 -6.60 1.66
C ARG A 87 18.66 -6.93 0.64
N LYS A 88 19.10 -5.94 -0.16
CA LYS A 88 20.46 -6.02 -0.69
C LYS A 88 21.38 -6.05 0.53
N ALA A 89 22.20 -7.09 0.64
CA ALA A 89 23.30 -7.08 1.60
C ALA A 89 24.10 -5.80 1.35
N VAL A 90 24.03 -4.85 2.26
CA VAL A 90 24.95 -3.73 2.28
C VAL A 90 26.27 -4.37 2.68
N PRO A 91 27.28 -4.46 1.77
CA PRO A 91 28.59 -4.90 2.21
C PRO A 91 28.98 -4.00 3.38
N PRO A 92 29.52 -4.56 4.49
CA PRO A 92 30.01 -3.73 5.58
C PRO A 92 30.87 -2.66 4.95
N SER A 93 30.46 -1.41 5.16
CA SER A 93 31.12 -0.22 4.65
C SER A 93 32.62 -0.43 4.77
N ALA A 94 33.35 -0.14 3.69
CA ALA A 94 34.78 0.16 3.81
C ALA A 94 34.92 1.02 5.07
N GLU A 95 35.58 0.44 6.08
CA GLU A 95 36.05 1.17 7.24
C GLU A 95 36.72 2.42 6.67
N PHE A 96 36.29 3.59 7.12
CA PHE A 96 36.95 4.83 6.74
C PHE A 96 38.38 4.75 7.28
N ASP A 97 39.32 4.36 6.42
CA ASP A 97 40.75 4.64 6.54
C ASP A 97 41.03 6.10 6.10
#